data_AF-A0A915HQP0-F1
#
_entry.id   AF-A0A915HQP0-F1
#
_cell.length_a   1.000
_cell.length_b   1.000
_cell.length_c   1.000
_cell.angle_alpha   90.00
_cell.angle_beta   90.00
_cell.angle_gamma   90.00
#
_symmetry.space_group_name_H-M   'P 1'
#
loop_
_entity.id
_entity.type
_entity.pdbx_description
1 polymer ?
#
loop_
_entity_poly.entity_id
_entity_poly.type
_entity_poly.pdbx_seq_one_letter_code
_entity_poly.pdbx_strand_id
1 'polypeptide(L)'
;KILIFHRFSDEKIDCNFKIAKVLPKCGHTQLVDCHKEPLLFTCRQPCSAELKCGHSCKGNCCDCRNGRLHVTCNEECGKILICGHKCETPCAADCPPCEKQCTMQCNHSKCSVGAKNKKHGVKAGSSRICGVPCPPCNEKCSWKCPHFECKQKCNERCDRPRCDEKCEKTLKCKKCKKMIPCISLCGEICIYLCQKCDESRLKEIREIFFGMEEEPDARFIKLRDCGHIFEITGFDSYVDNSLVEADEDPESDNIPVVSQIL
;
A
#
# COMPACT_ATOMS: atom_id res chain seq x y z
N LYS A 1 -61.09 59.81 32.02
CA LYS A 1 -59.98 58.84 31.89
C LYS A 1 -60.27 57.96 30.69
N ILE A 2 -59.74 58.32 29.52
CA ILE A 2 -59.90 57.53 28.29
C ILE A 2 -58.84 56.43 28.35
N LEU A 3 -59.28 55.18 28.41
CA LEU A 3 -58.40 54.02 28.29
C LEU A 3 -58.15 53.80 26.79
N ILE A 4 -56.96 54.16 26.32
CA ILE A 4 -56.51 53.85 24.97
C ILE A 4 -56.09 52.38 24.99
N PHE A 5 -56.91 51.50 24.41
CA PHE A 5 -56.50 50.14 24.06
C PHE A 5 -55.55 50.25 22.87
N HIS A 6 -54.24 50.11 23.11
CA HIS A 6 -53.30 49.85 22.03
C HIS A 6 -53.61 48.47 21.45
N ARG A 7 -54.23 48.49 20.28
CA ARG A 7 -54.38 47.35 19.38
C ARG A 7 -52.96 46.94 18.96
N PHE A 8 -52.40 45.94 19.64
CA PHE A 8 -51.16 45.30 19.19
C PHE A 8 -51.44 44.67 17.84
N SER A 9 -50.88 45.25 16.77
CA SER A 9 -50.80 44.61 15.48
C SER A 9 -49.96 43.34 15.63
N ASP A 10 -50.44 42.21 15.13
CA ASP A 10 -49.72 40.94 14.99
C ASP A 10 -48.54 41.06 13.99
N GLU A 11 -47.57 41.93 14.27
CA GLU A 11 -46.28 41.89 13.59
C GLU A 11 -45.44 40.81 14.26
N LYS A 12 -45.32 39.65 13.60
CA LYS A 12 -44.37 38.60 13.97
C LYS A 12 -42.97 39.20 14.05
N ILE A 13 -42.45 39.35 15.26
CA ILE A 13 -41.06 39.76 15.49
C ILE A 13 -40.18 38.53 15.23
N ASP A 14 -39.61 38.44 14.04
CA ASP A 14 -38.65 37.39 13.69
C ASP A 14 -37.31 37.66 14.40
N CYS A 15 -37.11 37.02 15.55
CA CYS A 15 -35.84 37.07 16.26
C CYS A 15 -34.77 36.26 15.51
N ASN A 16 -33.86 36.98 14.83
CA ASN A 16 -32.73 36.41 14.07
C ASN A 16 -31.54 35.98 14.95
N PHE A 17 -31.67 36.06 16.28
CA PHE A 17 -30.63 35.59 17.20
C PHE A 17 -30.51 34.07 17.12
N LYS A 18 -29.29 33.57 16.94
CA LYS A 18 -29.03 32.13 16.78
C LYS A 18 -28.85 31.48 18.14
N ILE A 19 -29.65 30.45 18.42
CA ILE A 19 -29.55 29.65 19.63
C ILE A 19 -29.29 28.19 19.29
N ALA A 20 -28.56 27.49 20.15
CA ALA A 20 -28.32 26.06 20.01
C ALA A 20 -29.62 25.30 20.30
N LYS A 21 -30.18 24.63 19.29
CA LYS A 21 -31.33 23.72 19.46
C LYS A 21 -30.94 22.31 19.01
N VAL A 22 -31.49 21.30 19.66
CA VAL A 22 -31.37 19.89 19.25
C VAL A 22 -32.40 19.63 18.14
N LEU A 23 -31.94 19.10 17.01
CA LEU A 23 -32.80 18.79 15.87
C LEU A 23 -33.44 17.40 16.08
N PRO A 24 -34.78 17.30 16.19
CA PRO A 24 -35.46 16.05 16.57
C PRO A 24 -35.32 14.93 15.53
N LYS A 25 -35.04 15.27 14.25
CA LYS A 25 -34.87 14.28 13.17
C LYS A 25 -33.59 13.46 13.27
N CYS A 26 -32.54 14.01 13.90
CA CYS A 26 -31.20 13.42 13.90
C CYS A 26 -30.47 13.50 15.25
N GLY A 27 -31.02 14.19 16.25
CA GLY A 27 -30.42 14.35 17.58
C GLY A 27 -29.23 15.32 17.66
N HIS A 28 -28.83 15.93 16.54
CA HIS A 28 -27.69 16.85 16.50
C HIS A 28 -28.05 18.26 17.00
N THR A 29 -27.12 18.88 17.72
CA THR A 29 -27.23 20.28 18.15
C THR A 29 -26.69 21.21 17.08
N GLN A 30 -27.47 22.23 16.70
CA GLN A 30 -27.05 23.25 15.73
C GLN A 30 -27.60 24.63 16.08
N LEU A 31 -26.87 25.66 15.69
CA LEU A 31 -27.31 27.05 15.79
C LEU A 31 -28.42 27.33 14.77
N VAL A 32 -29.61 27.66 15.27
CA VAL A 32 -30.80 28.02 14.48
C VAL A 32 -31.39 29.32 14.98
N ASP A 33 -32.03 30.08 14.09
CA ASP A 33 -32.67 31.35 14.46
C ASP A 33 -33.77 31.10 15.50
N CYS A 34 -33.88 31.96 16.51
CA CYS A 34 -34.78 31.77 17.64
C CYS A 34 -36.23 31.53 17.21
N HIS A 35 -36.71 32.32 16.25
CA HIS A 35 -38.08 32.23 15.69
C HIS A 35 -38.33 30.99 14.82
N LYS A 36 -37.29 30.27 14.37
CA LYS A 36 -37.43 29.11 13.49
C LYS A 36 -37.68 27.82 14.28
N GLU A 37 -38.60 27.01 13.75
CA GLU A 37 -38.92 25.70 14.29
C GLU A 37 -37.82 24.67 13.96
N PRO A 38 -37.28 23.93 14.94
CA PRO A 38 -36.22 22.92 14.72
C PRO A 38 -36.59 21.84 13.70
N LEU A 39 -37.88 21.51 13.55
CA LEU A 39 -38.37 20.48 12.63
C LEU A 39 -38.19 20.85 11.15
N LEU A 40 -38.22 22.15 10.85
CA LEU A 40 -38.06 22.69 9.50
C LEU A 40 -36.59 22.96 9.14
N PHE A 41 -35.67 22.79 10.09
CA PHE A 41 -34.27 23.13 9.92
C PHE A 41 -33.43 21.91 9.48
N THR A 42 -32.57 22.12 8.50
CA THR A 42 -31.69 21.08 7.93
C THR A 42 -30.39 20.97 8.71
N CYS A 43 -30.08 19.76 9.22
CA CYS A 43 -28.82 19.50 9.91
C CYS A 43 -27.63 19.54 8.94
N ARG A 44 -26.59 20.32 9.29
CA ARG A 44 -25.34 20.45 8.53
C ARG A 44 -24.12 19.93 9.29
N GLN A 45 -24.32 19.20 10.39
CA GLN A 45 -23.22 18.55 11.11
C GLN A 45 -22.50 17.56 10.18
N PRO A 46 -21.16 17.54 10.17
CA PRO A 46 -20.40 16.60 9.37
C PRO A 46 -20.71 15.17 9.82
N CYS A 47 -20.80 14.25 8.86
CA CYS A 47 -21.10 12.86 9.18
C CYS A 47 -19.89 12.13 9.75
N SER A 48 -18.72 12.24 9.10
CA SER A 48 -17.43 11.65 9.51
C SER A 48 -17.43 10.14 9.80
N ALA A 49 -18.48 9.41 9.42
CA ALA A 49 -18.56 7.96 9.59
C ALA A 49 -17.59 7.24 8.64
N GLU A 50 -17.04 6.11 9.06
CA GLU A 50 -16.21 5.26 8.21
C GLU A 50 -17.10 4.49 7.22
N LEU A 51 -16.82 4.65 5.92
CA LEU A 51 -17.50 3.93 4.85
C LEU A 51 -16.92 2.52 4.70
N LYS A 52 -17.65 1.62 4.04
CA LYS A 52 -17.18 0.26 3.75
C LYS A 52 -15.84 0.20 3.00
N CYS A 53 -15.48 1.26 2.28
CA CYS A 53 -14.20 1.35 1.61
C CYS A 53 -13.02 1.77 2.52
N GLY A 54 -13.26 1.99 3.81
CA GLY A 54 -12.27 2.47 4.78
C GLY A 54 -12.09 3.99 4.81
N HIS A 55 -12.68 4.73 3.87
CA HIS A 55 -12.63 6.20 3.85
C HIS A 55 -13.69 6.84 4.74
N SER A 56 -13.36 8.00 5.32
CA SER A 56 -14.32 8.78 6.10
C SER A 56 -15.32 9.53 5.21
N CYS A 57 -16.60 9.49 5.55
CA CYS A 57 -17.68 10.14 4.84
C CYS A 57 -17.56 11.68 4.95
N LYS A 58 -17.33 12.35 3.81
CA LYS A 58 -17.26 13.83 3.70
C LYS A 58 -18.62 14.53 3.58
N GLY A 59 -19.73 13.78 3.62
CA GLY A 59 -21.09 14.33 3.65
C GLY A 59 -21.47 14.93 5.00
N ASN A 60 -22.63 15.57 5.05
CA ASN A 60 -23.26 16.02 6.29
C ASN A 60 -24.46 15.14 6.67
N CYS A 61 -25.01 15.36 7.86
CA CYS A 61 -26.13 14.59 8.39
C CYS A 61 -27.36 14.60 7.47
N CYS A 62 -27.68 15.73 6.83
CA CYS A 62 -28.78 15.83 5.87
C CYS A 62 -28.53 14.97 4.62
N ASP A 63 -27.36 15.13 3.99
CA ASP A 63 -26.99 14.39 2.79
C ASP A 63 -26.92 12.89 3.05
N CYS A 64 -26.49 12.51 4.26
CA CYS A 64 -26.38 11.12 4.69
C CYS A 64 -27.70 10.51 5.19
N ARG A 65 -28.84 11.21 5.03
CA ARG A 65 -30.17 10.82 5.54
C ARG A 65 -30.13 10.37 7.01
N ASN A 66 -29.51 11.19 7.87
CA ASN A 66 -29.27 10.93 9.28
C ASN A 66 -28.41 9.68 9.54
N GLY A 67 -27.40 9.45 8.70
CA GLY A 67 -26.46 8.33 8.80
C GLY A 67 -26.97 7.00 8.24
N ARG A 68 -28.13 6.99 7.57
CA ARG A 68 -28.70 5.76 6.98
C ARG A 68 -28.15 5.47 5.58
N LEU A 69 -27.87 6.51 4.80
CA LEU A 69 -27.40 6.38 3.44
C LEU A 69 -26.35 7.44 3.19
N HIS A 70 -25.08 7.07 3.32
CA HIS A 70 -23.98 8.00 3.10
C HIS A 70 -23.87 8.42 1.63
N VAL A 71 -23.30 9.61 1.44
CA VAL A 71 -22.89 10.07 0.11
C VAL A 71 -21.81 9.17 -0.47
N THR A 72 -21.71 9.15 -1.81
CA THR A 72 -20.69 8.38 -2.51
C THR A 72 -19.28 8.84 -2.14
N CYS A 73 -18.37 7.88 -1.97
CA CYS A 73 -16.98 8.17 -1.67
C CYS A 73 -16.25 8.74 -2.90
N ASN A 74 -15.84 10.00 -2.83
CA ASN A 74 -15.07 10.66 -3.88
C ASN A 74 -13.57 10.80 -3.55
N GLU A 75 -13.10 10.10 -2.51
CA GLU A 75 -11.66 10.02 -2.24
C GLU A 75 -10.95 9.23 -3.34
N GLU A 76 -9.66 9.54 -3.53
CA GLU A 76 -8.78 8.72 -4.36
C GLU A 76 -8.77 7.29 -3.80
N CYS A 77 -9.10 6.29 -4.63
CA CYS A 77 -9.22 4.91 -4.20
C CYS A 77 -7.95 4.40 -3.49
N GLY A 78 -6.79 4.65 -4.09
CA GLY A 78 -5.48 4.33 -3.53
C GLY A 78 -5.17 2.84 -3.35
N LYS A 79 -6.09 1.94 -3.69
CA LYS A 79 -5.86 0.50 -3.67
C LYS A 79 -4.72 0.10 -4.63
N ILE A 80 -3.88 -0.82 -4.18
CA ILE A 80 -2.87 -1.46 -5.03
C ILE A 80 -3.56 -2.53 -5.87
N LEU A 81 -3.60 -2.34 -7.19
CA LEU A 81 -4.16 -3.31 -8.12
C LEU A 81 -3.28 -4.57 -8.18
N ILE A 82 -3.81 -5.68 -8.72
CA ILE A 82 -3.07 -6.94 -8.92
C ILE A 82 -1.74 -6.78 -9.71
N CYS A 83 -1.63 -5.71 -10.51
CA CYS A 83 -0.42 -5.39 -11.25
C CYS A 83 0.61 -4.55 -10.47
N GLY A 84 0.35 -4.28 -9.17
CA GLY A 84 1.19 -3.47 -8.28
C GLY A 84 0.99 -1.96 -8.41
N HIS A 85 0.17 -1.48 -9.37
CA HIS A 85 -0.08 -0.06 -9.53
C HIS A 85 -1.17 0.45 -8.59
N LYS A 86 -0.96 1.64 -8.01
CA LYS A 86 -1.97 2.38 -7.24
C LYS A 86 -3.11 2.85 -8.14
N CYS A 87 -4.36 2.59 -7.73
CA CYS A 87 -5.57 3.08 -8.37
C CYS A 87 -5.79 4.56 -8.04
N GLU A 88 -5.98 5.37 -9.08
CA GLU A 88 -6.17 6.84 -8.97
C GLU A 88 -7.61 7.28 -9.25
N THR A 89 -8.52 6.32 -9.53
CA THR A 89 -9.93 6.65 -9.76
C THR A 89 -10.67 6.89 -8.44
N PRO A 90 -11.81 7.60 -8.47
CA PRO A 90 -12.65 7.78 -7.29
C PRO A 90 -13.09 6.43 -6.71
N CYS A 91 -13.03 6.32 -5.37
CA CYS A 91 -13.29 5.08 -4.65
C CYS A 91 -14.71 4.52 -4.84
N ALA A 92 -15.70 5.37 -5.11
CA ALA A 92 -17.07 4.95 -5.37
C ALA A 92 -17.24 4.13 -6.66
N ALA A 93 -16.30 4.24 -7.62
CA ALA A 93 -16.31 3.44 -8.83
C ALA A 93 -15.51 2.15 -8.63
N ASP A 94 -15.94 1.08 -9.30
CA ASP A 94 -15.12 -0.13 -9.40
C ASP A 94 -13.77 0.22 -10.04
N CYS A 95 -12.69 -0.39 -9.52
CA CYS A 95 -11.35 -0.11 -10.02
C CYS A 95 -11.22 -0.61 -11.47
N PRO A 96 -11.00 0.30 -12.44
CA PRO A 96 -10.87 -0.13 -13.83
C PRO A 96 -9.53 -0.85 -14.06
N PRO A 97 -9.39 -1.53 -15.22
CA PRO A 97 -8.11 -2.05 -15.66
C PRO A 97 -7.01 -0.97 -15.64
N CYS A 98 -5.78 -1.39 -15.35
CA CYS A 98 -4.68 -0.45 -15.22
C CYS A 98 -4.22 0.09 -16.57
N GLU A 99 -4.22 1.42 -16.72
CA GLU A 99 -3.74 2.12 -17.92
C GLU A 99 -2.32 2.70 -17.78
N LYS A 100 -1.66 2.44 -16.65
CA LYS A 100 -0.29 2.92 -16.40
C LYS A 100 0.72 2.15 -17.26
N GLN A 101 1.91 2.73 -17.41
CA GLN A 101 3.00 2.06 -18.12
C GLN A 101 3.48 0.82 -17.35
N CYS A 102 3.78 -0.25 -18.07
CA CYS A 102 4.28 -1.48 -17.47
C CYS A 102 5.68 -1.26 -16.88
N THR A 103 5.82 -1.48 -15.57
CA THR A 103 7.06 -1.35 -14.79
C THR A 103 7.84 -2.66 -14.69
N MET A 104 7.31 -3.76 -15.24
CA MET A 104 7.94 -5.08 -15.16
C MET A 104 9.30 -5.07 -15.84
N GLN A 105 10.26 -5.72 -15.18
CA GLN A 105 11.63 -5.81 -15.65
C GLN A 105 12.23 -7.17 -15.28
N CYS A 106 13.13 -7.65 -16.12
CA CYS A 106 14.07 -8.70 -15.76
C CYS A 106 15.48 -8.11 -15.70
N ASN A 107 16.47 -8.91 -15.29
CA ASN A 107 17.88 -8.48 -15.30
C ASN A 107 18.41 -8.12 -16.70
N HIS A 108 17.70 -8.49 -17.77
CA HIS A 108 18.08 -8.21 -19.15
C HIS A 108 17.48 -6.91 -19.69
N SER A 109 16.19 -6.69 -19.45
CA SER A 109 15.46 -5.57 -20.05
C SER A 109 14.25 -5.15 -19.23
N LYS A 110 13.92 -3.86 -19.29
CA LYS A 110 12.66 -3.30 -18.80
C LYS A 110 11.59 -3.41 -19.88
N CYS A 111 10.36 -3.77 -19.52
CA CYS A 111 9.24 -3.89 -20.46
C CYS A 111 8.92 -2.57 -21.18
N SER A 112 9.23 -1.43 -20.56
CA SER A 112 9.08 -0.08 -21.15
C SER A 112 9.98 0.16 -22.36
N VAL A 113 11.08 -0.59 -22.49
CA VAL A 113 11.97 -0.55 -23.65
C VAL A 113 11.59 -1.74 -24.52
N GLY A 114 10.86 -1.48 -25.62
CA GLY A 114 10.60 -2.50 -26.64
C GLY A 114 11.89 -3.24 -26.94
N ALA A 115 11.97 -4.51 -26.51
CA ALA A 115 13.10 -5.36 -26.79
C ALA A 115 13.37 -5.30 -28.30
N LYS A 116 14.64 -5.25 -28.70
CA LYS A 116 15.12 -5.12 -30.08
C LYS A 116 14.72 -6.28 -31.01
N ASN A 117 13.68 -7.04 -30.68
CA ASN A 117 13.13 -8.14 -31.44
C ASN A 117 12.04 -7.62 -32.37
N LYS A 118 12.43 -7.35 -33.62
CA LYS A 118 11.59 -6.95 -34.77
C LYS A 118 10.50 -7.96 -35.17
N LYS A 119 10.00 -8.82 -34.28
CA LYS A 119 9.03 -9.90 -34.60
C LYS A 119 7.64 -9.74 -33.99
N HIS A 120 7.45 -8.79 -33.08
CA HIS A 120 6.12 -8.40 -32.62
C HIS A 120 5.96 -6.92 -32.90
N GLY A 121 5.05 -6.55 -33.80
CA GLY A 121 4.87 -5.24 -34.44
C GLY A 121 4.62 -4.03 -33.53
N VAL A 122 5.44 -3.85 -32.50
CA VAL A 122 5.50 -2.68 -31.64
C VAL A 122 6.67 -1.83 -32.13
N LYS A 123 6.38 -0.60 -32.52
CA LYS A 123 7.38 0.37 -32.97
C LYS A 123 8.42 0.56 -31.85
N ALA A 124 9.71 0.58 -32.22
CA ALA A 124 10.77 0.90 -31.29
C ALA A 124 10.50 2.29 -30.66
N GLY A 125 10.31 2.33 -29.33
CA GLY A 125 10.11 3.59 -28.59
C GLY A 125 8.74 3.85 -27.97
N SER A 126 7.74 2.95 -28.12
CA SER A 126 6.46 3.10 -27.40
C SER A 126 6.43 2.31 -26.09
N SER A 127 6.26 3.00 -24.96
CA SER A 127 6.06 2.37 -23.64
C SER A 127 4.78 1.53 -23.64
N ARG A 128 4.84 0.30 -23.12
CA ARG A 128 3.69 -0.61 -23.07
C ARG A 128 2.76 -0.26 -21.91
N ILE A 129 1.46 -0.36 -22.15
CA ILE A 129 0.43 -0.21 -21.13
C ILE A 129 0.36 -1.50 -20.29
N CYS A 130 0.07 -1.36 -19.00
CA CYS A 130 -0.18 -2.46 -18.07
C CYS A 130 -1.41 -3.28 -18.50
N GLY A 131 -1.51 -4.53 -18.03
CA GLY A 131 -2.59 -5.44 -18.41
C GLY A 131 -2.40 -6.16 -19.75
N VAL A 132 -1.49 -5.70 -20.62
CA VAL A 132 -1.07 -6.44 -21.81
C VAL A 132 0.09 -7.38 -21.48
N PRO A 133 0.04 -8.68 -21.84
CA PRO A 133 1.12 -9.62 -21.59
C PRO A 133 2.48 -9.12 -22.11
N CYS A 134 3.50 -9.22 -21.25
CA CYS A 134 4.87 -8.88 -21.59
C CYS A 134 5.43 -9.90 -22.61
N PRO A 135 6.29 -9.49 -23.55
CA PRO A 135 6.92 -10.44 -24.46
C PRO A 135 7.91 -11.30 -23.65
N PRO A 136 7.96 -12.61 -23.90
CA PRO A 136 8.79 -13.50 -23.11
C PRO A 136 10.29 -13.22 -23.38
N CYS A 137 11.09 -13.13 -22.33
CA CYS A 137 12.54 -12.89 -22.44
C CYS A 137 13.28 -14.18 -22.84
N ASN A 138 13.84 -14.21 -24.06
CA ASN A 138 14.56 -15.37 -24.60
C ASN A 138 16.09 -15.31 -24.38
N GLU A 139 16.58 -14.34 -23.62
CA GLU A 139 17.99 -14.27 -23.25
C GLU A 139 18.34 -15.39 -22.26
N LYS A 140 19.62 -15.81 -22.25
CA LYS A 140 20.13 -16.80 -21.30
C LYS A 140 19.92 -16.27 -19.88
N CYS A 141 19.39 -17.09 -18.97
CA CYS A 141 19.17 -16.68 -17.60
C CYS A 141 20.49 -16.19 -16.95
N SER A 142 20.47 -15.00 -16.35
CA SER A 142 21.64 -14.41 -15.68
C SER A 142 21.90 -15.02 -14.29
N TRP A 143 21.02 -15.91 -13.83
CA TRP A 143 21.08 -16.46 -12.49
C TRP A 143 22.16 -17.53 -12.38
N LYS A 144 23.34 -17.09 -11.94
CA LYS A 144 24.51 -17.92 -11.67
C LYS A 144 25.23 -17.48 -10.39
N CYS A 145 25.80 -18.43 -9.68
CA CYS A 145 26.74 -18.23 -8.59
C CYS A 145 27.93 -19.18 -8.78
N PRO A 146 29.00 -19.09 -7.97
CA PRO A 146 30.11 -20.03 -8.01
C PRO A 146 29.71 -21.51 -7.87
N HIS A 147 28.56 -21.80 -7.24
CA HIS A 147 28.09 -23.16 -7.00
C HIS A 147 27.16 -23.70 -8.09
N PHE A 148 26.26 -22.85 -8.61
CA PHE A 148 25.21 -23.25 -9.56
C PHE A 148 25.03 -22.24 -10.69
N GLU A 149 24.76 -22.74 -11.90
CA GLU A 149 24.43 -21.92 -13.07
C GLU A 149 23.14 -22.43 -13.73
N CYS A 150 22.18 -21.52 -13.96
CA CYS A 150 20.97 -21.83 -14.70
C CYS A 150 21.28 -21.99 -16.20
N LYS A 151 20.77 -23.06 -16.82
CA LYS A 151 20.94 -23.30 -18.26
C LYS A 151 19.73 -22.88 -19.10
N GLN A 152 18.62 -22.56 -18.45
CA GLN A 152 17.35 -22.20 -19.09
C GLN A 152 17.34 -20.74 -19.59
N LYS A 153 16.34 -20.41 -20.41
CA LYS A 153 16.06 -19.01 -20.77
C LYS A 153 15.44 -18.26 -19.60
N CYS A 154 15.52 -16.94 -19.63
CA CYS A 154 14.99 -16.08 -18.56
C CYS A 154 13.47 -16.23 -18.32
N ASN A 155 12.71 -16.62 -19.35
CA ASN A 155 11.25 -16.84 -19.25
C ASN A 155 10.86 -18.25 -18.80
N GLU A 156 11.82 -19.18 -18.74
CA GLU A 156 11.61 -20.58 -18.40
C GLU A 156 11.84 -20.78 -16.90
N ARG A 157 11.22 -21.81 -16.33
CA ARG A 157 11.46 -22.19 -14.93
C ARG A 157 12.93 -22.61 -14.80
N CYS A 158 13.65 -21.97 -13.89
CA CYS A 158 15.06 -22.27 -13.66
C CYS A 158 15.23 -23.72 -13.16
N ASP A 159 16.29 -24.37 -13.65
CA ASP A 159 16.62 -25.78 -13.38
C ASP A 159 17.60 -25.97 -12.22
N ARG A 160 18.19 -24.88 -11.72
CA ARG A 160 19.09 -24.89 -10.56
C ARG A 160 18.34 -24.73 -9.23
N PRO A 161 18.84 -25.34 -8.14
CA PRO A 161 18.34 -25.09 -6.79
C PRO A 161 18.72 -23.68 -6.27
N ARG A 162 18.14 -23.33 -5.11
CA ARG A 162 18.58 -22.19 -4.30
C ARG A 162 20.00 -22.46 -3.78
N CYS A 163 20.74 -21.39 -3.52
CA CYS A 163 22.10 -21.47 -3.01
C CYS A 163 22.12 -20.96 -1.58
N ASP A 164 22.35 -21.85 -0.62
CA ASP A 164 22.35 -21.52 0.82
C ASP A 164 23.74 -21.21 1.38
N GLU A 165 24.75 -21.22 0.50
CA GLU A 165 26.13 -20.90 0.85
C GLU A 165 26.33 -19.42 1.18
N LYS A 166 27.22 -19.15 2.13
CA LYS A 166 27.63 -17.78 2.48
C LYS A 166 28.38 -17.11 1.33
N CYS A 167 28.21 -15.80 1.18
CA CYS A 167 28.99 -15.05 0.21
C CYS A 167 30.43 -14.81 0.72
N GLU A 168 31.43 -15.26 -0.04
CA GLU A 168 32.85 -15.10 0.33
C GLU A 168 33.44 -13.72 0.02
N LYS A 169 32.64 -12.79 -0.51
CA LYS A 169 33.12 -11.46 -0.88
C LYS A 169 33.46 -10.64 0.36
N THR A 170 34.47 -9.79 0.23
CA THR A 170 34.86 -8.85 1.28
C THR A 170 34.97 -7.44 0.72
N LEU A 171 34.67 -6.43 1.55
CA LEU A 171 34.74 -5.02 1.18
C LEU A 171 35.52 -4.22 2.23
N LYS A 172 36.39 -3.31 1.77
CA LYS A 172 37.11 -2.39 2.66
C LYS A 172 36.17 -1.30 3.17
N CYS A 173 35.98 -1.23 4.49
CA CYS A 173 35.20 -0.19 5.17
C CYS A 173 35.72 1.20 4.79
N LYS A 174 34.84 2.11 4.36
CA LYS A 174 35.25 3.48 4.02
C LYS A 174 35.69 4.28 5.25
N LYS A 175 35.05 4.05 6.39
CA LYS A 175 35.27 4.75 7.67
C LYS A 175 36.52 4.23 8.41
N CYS A 176 36.51 2.97 8.86
CA CYS A 176 37.61 2.42 9.66
C CYS A 176 38.70 1.67 8.85
N LYS A 177 38.58 1.62 7.52
CA LYS A 177 39.53 0.95 6.59
C LYS A 177 39.74 -0.56 6.81
N LYS A 178 38.97 -1.20 7.70
CA LYS A 178 39.00 -2.66 7.92
C LYS A 178 38.29 -3.43 6.80
N MET A 179 38.70 -4.67 6.58
CA MET A 179 37.98 -5.59 5.68
C MET A 179 36.72 -6.10 6.38
N ILE A 180 35.58 -6.01 5.69
CA ILE A 180 34.27 -6.44 6.16
C ILE A 180 33.85 -7.65 5.31
N PRO A 181 33.58 -8.81 5.90
CA PRO A 181 32.98 -9.93 5.18
C PRO A 181 31.55 -9.61 4.77
N CYS A 182 31.13 -10.08 3.60
CA CYS A 182 29.73 -10.09 3.22
C CYS A 182 28.95 -11.01 4.17
N ILE A 183 27.79 -10.55 4.64
CA ILE A 183 26.89 -11.35 5.50
C ILE A 183 25.71 -11.95 4.73
N SER A 184 25.69 -11.77 3.41
CA SER A 184 24.58 -12.22 2.56
C SER A 184 24.77 -13.63 2.02
N LEU A 185 23.68 -14.21 1.53
CA LEU A 185 23.73 -15.40 0.68
C LEU A 185 24.51 -15.18 -0.61
N CYS A 186 25.10 -16.27 -1.07
CA CYS A 186 25.81 -16.30 -2.32
C CYS A 186 24.85 -16.13 -3.51
N GLY A 187 25.17 -15.18 -4.40
CA GLY A 187 24.34 -14.84 -5.56
C GLY A 187 23.32 -13.74 -5.30
N GLU A 188 23.06 -13.41 -4.03
CA GLU A 188 22.17 -12.32 -3.63
C GLU A 188 22.90 -10.96 -3.54
N ILE A 189 22.13 -9.89 -3.29
CA ILE A 189 22.67 -8.54 -3.13
C ILE A 189 23.58 -8.52 -1.89
N CYS A 190 24.88 -8.27 -2.10
CA CYS A 190 25.85 -8.26 -1.01
C CYS A 190 25.62 -7.14 -0.01
N ILE A 191 25.56 -7.50 1.27
CA ILE A 191 25.44 -6.59 2.41
C ILE A 191 26.78 -6.53 3.14
N TYR A 192 27.30 -5.32 3.34
CA TYR A 192 28.52 -5.06 4.08
C TYR A 192 28.22 -4.11 5.23
N LEU A 193 28.14 -4.64 6.46
CA LEU A 193 27.91 -3.85 7.67
C LEU A 193 29.11 -3.97 8.59
N CYS A 194 29.70 -2.85 8.95
CA CYS A 194 30.86 -2.81 9.82
C CYS A 194 30.42 -2.84 11.28
N GLN A 195 30.83 -3.86 12.04
CA GLN A 195 30.53 -3.97 13.47
C GLN A 195 30.81 -2.70 14.29
N LYS A 196 31.86 -1.95 13.95
CA LYS A 196 32.23 -0.72 14.67
C LYS A 196 31.59 0.55 14.14
N CYS A 197 31.26 0.59 12.84
CA CYS A 197 30.87 1.84 12.18
C CYS A 197 29.38 1.92 11.86
N ASP A 198 28.70 0.78 11.89
CA ASP A 198 27.30 0.61 11.52
C ASP A 198 26.56 -0.13 12.66
N GLU A 199 26.96 0.11 13.91
CA GLU A 199 26.41 -0.54 15.10
C GLU A 199 24.89 -0.32 15.23
N SER A 200 24.40 0.89 15.00
CA SER A 200 22.96 1.19 15.06
C SER A 200 22.16 0.35 14.07
N ARG A 201 22.63 0.26 12.82
CA ARG A 201 21.98 -0.52 11.77
C ARG A 201 22.07 -2.02 12.01
N LEU A 202 23.17 -2.49 12.63
CA LEU A 202 23.29 -3.87 13.05
C LEU A 202 22.35 -4.21 14.21
N LYS A 203 22.10 -3.26 15.12
CA LYS A 203 21.07 -3.42 16.16
C LYS A 203 19.69 -3.49 15.52
N GLU A 204 19.32 -2.58 14.63
CA GLU A 204 18.03 -2.61 13.92
C GLU A 204 17.77 -3.94 13.18
N ILE A 205 18.80 -4.54 12.57
CA ILE A 205 18.67 -5.81 11.83
C ILE A 205 18.67 -7.04 12.77
N ARG A 206 19.18 -6.88 14.00
CA ARG A 206 19.24 -7.95 15.01
C ARG A 206 18.16 -7.85 16.07
N GLU A 207 17.47 -6.71 16.12
CA GLU A 207 16.32 -6.47 16.98
C GLU A 207 15.07 -7.12 16.37
N ILE A 208 15.16 -8.45 16.25
CA ILE A 208 14.14 -9.49 16.36
C ILE A 208 12.87 -9.21 15.56
N PHE A 209 12.84 -9.68 14.30
CA PHE A 209 11.60 -10.04 13.64
C PHE A 209 11.26 -11.53 13.81
N PHE A 210 12.26 -12.42 13.81
CA PHE A 210 12.05 -13.88 13.82
C PHE A 210 12.85 -14.68 14.87
N GLY A 211 13.76 -14.04 15.62
CA GLY A 211 14.44 -14.66 16.77
C GLY A 211 15.71 -15.49 16.49
N MET A 212 16.18 -15.58 15.23
CA MET A 212 17.41 -16.30 14.85
C MET A 212 18.56 -15.38 14.38
N GLU A 213 18.38 -14.06 14.49
CA GLU A 213 19.29 -13.03 13.94
C GLU A 213 20.62 -12.88 14.71
N GLU A 214 20.70 -13.44 15.91
CA GLU A 214 21.89 -13.37 16.78
C GLU A 214 22.89 -14.52 16.55
N GLU A 215 22.52 -15.53 15.74
CA GLU A 215 23.39 -16.68 15.49
C GLU A 215 24.65 -16.26 14.69
N PRO A 216 25.83 -16.81 15.04
CA PRO A 216 27.09 -16.41 14.40
C PRO A 216 27.17 -16.78 12.92
N ASP A 217 26.36 -17.73 12.46
CA ASP A 217 26.21 -18.14 11.06
C ASP A 217 24.89 -17.68 10.43
N ALA A 218 24.17 -16.76 11.09
CA ALA A 218 22.98 -16.11 10.55
C ALA A 218 23.30 -15.47 9.19
N ARG A 219 22.43 -15.72 8.22
CA ARG A 219 22.58 -15.27 6.83
C ARG A 219 21.47 -14.26 6.54
N PHE A 220 21.78 -13.32 5.66
CA PHE A 220 20.84 -12.24 5.34
C PHE A 220 20.59 -12.11 3.84
N ILE A 221 19.40 -11.65 3.49
CA ILE A 221 19.05 -11.20 2.14
C ILE A 221 18.63 -9.74 2.18
N LYS A 222 18.87 -9.02 1.08
CA LYS A 222 18.38 -7.66 0.88
C LYS A 222 17.43 -7.63 -0.30
N LEU A 223 16.19 -7.21 -0.08
CA LEU A 223 15.21 -7.06 -1.15
C LEU A 223 15.61 -5.91 -2.08
N ARG A 224 15.51 -6.12 -3.40
CA ARG A 224 15.94 -5.15 -4.40
C ARG A 224 15.09 -3.89 -4.40
N ASP A 225 13.78 -4.03 -4.20
CA ASP A 225 12.81 -2.95 -4.44
C ASP A 225 12.68 -2.01 -3.23
N CYS A 226 12.54 -2.54 -2.01
CA CYS A 226 12.44 -1.74 -0.78
C CYS A 226 13.77 -1.60 -0.04
N GLY A 227 14.76 -2.48 -0.28
CA GLY A 227 16.05 -2.43 0.39
C GLY A 227 16.07 -2.95 1.83
N HIS A 228 14.95 -3.49 2.33
CA HIS A 228 14.85 -4.18 3.61
C HIS A 228 15.78 -5.39 3.65
N ILE A 229 16.28 -5.69 4.85
CA ILE A 229 17.23 -6.78 5.11
C ILE A 229 16.55 -7.75 6.06
N PHE A 230 16.54 -9.03 5.71
CA PHE A 230 15.92 -10.09 6.50
C PHE A 230 16.91 -11.23 6.71
N GLU A 231 16.81 -11.89 7.85
CA GLU A 231 17.45 -13.17 8.11
C GLU A 231 16.64 -14.28 7.39
N ILE A 232 17.34 -15.25 6.79
CA ILE A 232 16.72 -16.22 5.87
C ILE A 232 15.88 -17.27 6.56
N THR A 233 16.35 -17.86 7.66
CA THR A 233 15.62 -18.95 8.31
C THR A 233 14.26 -18.48 8.84
N GLY A 234 14.22 -17.29 9.44
CA GLY A 234 12.99 -16.63 9.84
C GLY A 234 12.10 -16.25 8.67
N PHE A 235 12.68 -15.71 7.60
CA PHE A 235 11.93 -15.32 6.41
C PHE A 235 11.33 -16.53 5.67
N ASP A 236 12.09 -17.61 5.48
CA ASP A 236 11.63 -18.84 4.84
C ASP A 236 10.51 -19.49 5.65
N SER A 237 10.65 -19.56 6.98
CA SER A 237 9.59 -20.05 7.87
C SER A 237 8.30 -19.22 7.75
N TYR A 238 8.41 -17.90 7.68
CA TYR A 238 7.25 -17.03 7.47
C TYR A 238 6.56 -17.29 6.13
N VAL A 239 7.34 -17.41 5.05
CA VAL A 239 6.80 -17.69 3.72
C VAL A 239 6.11 -19.05 3.69
N ASP A 240 6.72 -20.09 4.26
CA ASP A 240 6.15 -21.44 4.28
C ASP A 240 4.87 -21.50 5.13
N ASN A 241 4.85 -20.83 6.29
CA ASN A 241 3.65 -20.75 7.14
C ASN A 241 2.52 -19.94 6.49
N SER A 242 2.83 -18.93 5.69
CA SER A 242 1.80 -18.15 4.97
C SER A 242 1.11 -18.94 3.85
N LEU A 243 1.73 -20.03 3.37
CA LEU A 243 1.18 -20.89 2.33
C LEU A 243 0.23 -21.96 2.88
N VAL A 244 0.40 -22.40 4.14
CA VAL A 244 -0.49 -23.38 4.78
C VAL A 244 -1.81 -22.79 5.26
N GLU A 245 -1.87 -21.50 5.63
CA GLU A 245 -3.14 -20.85 6.01
C GLU A 245 -4.06 -20.55 4.81
N ALA A 246 -3.57 -20.65 3.57
CA ALA A 246 -4.36 -20.43 2.36
C ALA A 246 -5.15 -21.68 1.91
N ASP A 247 -4.86 -22.86 2.46
CA ASP A 247 -5.45 -24.13 2.02
C ASP A 247 -6.61 -24.63 2.91
N GLU A 248 -6.94 -23.95 4.01
CA GLU A 248 -7.98 -24.41 4.97
C GLU A 248 -9.33 -23.65 4.94
N ASP A 249 -9.55 -22.65 4.08
CA ASP A 249 -10.85 -21.94 4.03
C ASP A 249 -11.31 -21.61 2.59
N PRO A 250 -12.26 -22.37 1.99
CA PRO A 250 -12.74 -22.10 0.63
C PRO A 250 -13.77 -20.95 0.55
N GLU A 251 -14.07 -20.25 1.65
CA GLU A 251 -15.10 -19.18 1.68
C GLU A 251 -14.66 -17.85 2.33
N SER A 252 -13.36 -17.63 2.57
CA SER A 252 -12.91 -16.30 3.02
C SER A 252 -12.29 -15.49 1.87
N ASP A 253 -12.99 -14.44 1.44
CA ASP A 253 -12.48 -13.40 0.51
C ASP A 253 -11.36 -12.53 1.14
N ASN A 254 -10.64 -13.05 2.14
CA ASN A 254 -9.48 -12.39 2.71
C ASN A 254 -8.23 -12.89 2.01
N ILE A 255 -7.89 -12.22 0.91
CA ILE A 255 -6.53 -12.24 0.38
C ILE A 255 -5.62 -11.84 1.55
N PRO A 256 -4.67 -12.68 2.01
CA PRO A 256 -3.78 -12.31 3.10
C PRO A 256 -3.07 -11.02 2.70
N VAL A 257 -3.38 -9.97 3.44
CA VAL A 257 -2.89 -8.63 3.20
C VAL A 257 -1.41 -8.64 3.53
N VAL A 258 -0.56 -8.81 2.50
CA VAL A 258 0.88 -8.61 2.54
C VAL A 258 1.19 -7.11 2.70
N SER A 259 0.66 -6.45 3.73
CA SER A 259 0.81 -5.01 3.94
C SER A 259 1.41 -4.60 5.29
N GLN A 260 2.15 -5.48 5.97
CA GLN A 260 2.84 -5.08 7.20
C GLN A 260 4.37 -5.24 7.16
N ILE A 261 4.97 -5.55 6.00
CA ILE A 261 6.44 -5.63 5.85
C ILE A 261 6.98 -4.72 4.72
N LEU A 262 6.15 -3.83 4.17
CA LEU A 262 6.56 -2.79 3.19
C LEU A 262 6.44 -1.39 3.77
#